data_AF-A0A9P7GMD0-F1
#
_entry.id   AF-A0A9P7GMD0-F1
#
_cell.length_a   1.000
_cell.length_b   1.000
_cell.length_c   1.000
_cell.angle_alpha   90.00
_cell.angle_beta   90.00
_cell.angle_gamma   90.00
#
_symmetry.space_group_name_H-M   'P 1'
#
loop_
_entity.id
_entity.type
_entity.pdbx_description
1 polymer ?
#
loop_
_entity_poly.entity_id
_entity_poly.type
_entity_poly.pdbx_seq_one_letter_code
_entity_poly.pdbx_strand_id
1 'polypeptide(L)'
;MTLGLFFVRRRRASIGAPPTEFRAWNEVLLFAIAVNIYLLVLPWIPPEGGIYAGDVSFFYATYCIVGIGILVVSGLAYVLWIQILPKIRGYEIRQLTEKLDDGAHTNRLVKVPIGELEEWDTTHDDHGEVIARKPSDPHPH
;
A
#
# COMPACT_ATOMS: atom_id res chain seq x y z
N MET A 1 2.03 -12.44 0.89
CA MET A 1 3.38 -12.12 0.38
C MET A 1 3.60 -12.51 -1.09
N THR A 2 2.95 -13.55 -1.61
CA THR A 2 3.12 -14.03 -2.99
C THR A 2 2.45 -13.18 -4.08
N LEU A 3 1.29 -12.58 -3.80
CA LEU A 3 0.61 -11.65 -4.72
C LEU A 3 1.45 -10.40 -5.02
N GLY A 4 2.19 -9.90 -4.03
CA GLY A 4 3.10 -8.76 -4.20
C GLY A 4 4.20 -9.04 -5.22
N LEU A 5 4.70 -10.27 -5.31
CA LEU A 5 5.69 -10.66 -6.32
C LEU A 5 5.10 -10.65 -7.73
N PHE A 6 3.84 -11.06 -7.90
CA PHE A 6 3.18 -11.01 -9.20
C PHE A 6 2.97 -9.56 -9.67
N PHE A 7 2.53 -8.68 -8.76
CA PHE A 7 2.38 -7.26 -9.05
C PHE A 7 3.72 -6.58 -9.35
N VAL A 8 4.77 -6.87 -8.56
CA VAL A 8 6.12 -6.34 -8.78
C VAL A 8 6.70 -6.85 -10.11
N ARG A 9 6.48 -8.12 -10.48
CA ARG A 9 6.89 -8.64 -11.79
C ARG A 9 6.19 -7.92 -12.92
N ARG A 10 4.88 -7.69 -12.81
CA ARG A 10 4.10 -6.97 -13.82
C ARG A 10 4.58 -5.51 -13.96
N ARG A 11 4.88 -4.84 -12.84
CA ARG A 11 5.43 -3.47 -12.82
C ARG A 11 6.87 -3.40 -13.36
N ARG A 12 7.72 -4.38 -13.05
CA ARG A 12 9.09 -4.45 -13.60
C ARG A 12 9.10 -4.72 -15.10
N ALA A 13 8.18 -5.56 -15.57
CA ALA A 13 8.01 -5.81 -17.01
C ALA A 13 7.55 -4.56 -17.76
N SER A 14 6.66 -3.74 -17.18
CA SER A 14 6.23 -2.48 -17.81
C SER A 14 7.31 -1.39 -17.85
N ILE A 15 8.33 -1.47 -16.98
CA ILE A 15 9.44 -0.51 -16.91
C ILE A 15 10.67 -1.03 -17.71
N GLY A 16 10.57 -2.19 -18.38
CA GLY A 16 11.67 -2.75 -19.17
C GLY A 16 12.88 -3.21 -18.35
N ALA A 17 12.69 -3.44 -17.05
CA ALA A 17 13.79 -3.85 -16.16
C ALA A 17 14.29 -5.27 -16.52
N PRO A 18 15.61 -5.53 -16.43
CA PRO A 18 16.17 -6.84 -16.75
C PRO A 18 15.61 -7.92 -15.82
N PRO A 19 15.41 -9.15 -16.33
CA PRO A 19 14.90 -10.26 -15.52
C PRO A 19 15.85 -10.55 -14.36
N THR A 20 15.29 -10.71 -13.15
CA THR A 20 16.06 -11.03 -11.93
C THR A 20 16.64 -12.44 -12.00
N GLU A 21 17.89 -12.59 -11.57
CA GLU A 21 18.66 -13.84 -11.57
C GLU A 21 17.97 -14.99 -10.83
N PHE A 22 17.29 -14.70 -9.72
CA PHE A 22 16.46 -15.66 -8.99
C PHE A 22 14.99 -15.57 -9.42
N ARG A 23 14.61 -16.37 -10.41
CA ARG A 23 13.22 -16.46 -10.87
C ARG A 23 12.49 -17.59 -10.15
N ALA A 24 11.66 -17.24 -9.16
CA ALA A 24 10.68 -18.19 -8.61
C ALA A 24 9.80 -18.75 -9.74
N TRP A 25 9.67 -20.08 -9.80
CA TRP A 25 8.89 -20.77 -10.81
C TRP A 25 7.41 -20.38 -10.65
N ASN A 26 6.79 -19.95 -11.75
CA ASN A 26 5.38 -19.55 -11.78
C ASN A 26 4.44 -20.63 -11.20
N GLU A 27 4.73 -21.92 -11.42
CA GLU A 27 3.91 -23.03 -10.89
C GLU A 27 3.95 -23.09 -9.36
N VAL A 28 5.14 -22.98 -8.77
CA VAL A 28 5.31 -22.94 -7.31
C VAL A 28 4.61 -21.72 -6.71
N LEU A 29 4.67 -20.58 -7.41
CA LEU A 29 3.97 -19.37 -6.98
C LEU A 29 2.45 -19.52 -7.03
N LEU A 30 1.92 -20.13 -8.10
CA LEU A 30 0.48 -20.41 -8.25
C LEU A 30 0.00 -21.37 -7.16
N PHE A 31 0.75 -22.46 -6.92
CA PHE A 31 0.45 -23.40 -5.85
C PHE A 31 0.46 -22.72 -4.47
N ALA A 32 1.46 -21.90 -4.19
CA ALA A 32 1.52 -21.16 -2.93
C ALA A 32 0.32 -20.21 -2.77
N ILE A 33 -0.09 -19.50 -3.84
CA ILE A 33 -1.29 -18.67 -3.81
C ILE A 33 -2.54 -19.52 -3.53
N ALA A 34 -2.68 -20.68 -4.20
CA ALA A 34 -3.80 -21.58 -3.98
C ALA A 34 -3.88 -22.07 -2.52
N VAL A 35 -2.74 -22.45 -1.92
CA VAL A 35 -2.67 -22.85 -0.50
C VAL A 35 -3.07 -21.70 0.42
N ASN A 36 -2.62 -20.47 0.15
CA ASN A 36 -3.01 -19.30 0.96
C ASN A 36 -4.52 -19.02 0.85
N ILE A 37 -5.11 -19.14 -0.34
CA ILE A 37 -6.57 -18.99 -0.53
C ILE A 37 -7.30 -20.10 0.22
N TYR A 38 -6.83 -21.34 0.13
CA TYR A 38 -7.42 -22.47 0.85
C TYR A 38 -7.44 -22.23 2.36
N LEU A 39 -6.34 -21.75 2.95
CA LEU A 39 -6.26 -21.41 4.37
C LEU A 39 -7.21 -20.26 4.76
N LEU A 40 -7.47 -19.32 3.86
CA LEU A 40 -8.44 -18.23 4.11
C LEU A 40 -9.90 -18.72 4.08
N VAL A 41 -10.20 -19.72 3.24
CA VAL A 41 -11.57 -20.24 3.06
C VAL A 41 -11.94 -21.28 4.11
N LEU A 42 -10.98 -22.12 4.54
CA LEU A 42 -11.22 -23.20 5.51
C LEU A 42 -12.01 -22.77 6.77
N PRO A 43 -11.67 -21.65 7.42
CA PRO A 43 -12.39 -21.17 8.60
C PRO A 43 -13.89 -20.86 8.39
N TRP A 44 -14.34 -20.73 7.13
CA TRP A 44 -15.72 -20.42 6.75
C TRP A 44 -16.56 -21.67 6.45
N ILE A 45 -15.95 -22.85 6.48
CA ILE A 45 -16.67 -24.10 6.26
C ILE A 45 -17.22 -24.57 7.62
N PRO A 46 -18.54 -24.83 7.72
CA PRO A 46 -19.15 -25.22 8.98
C PRO A 46 -18.64 -26.59 9.44
N PRO A 47 -18.43 -26.78 10.75
CA PRO A 47 -18.06 -28.07 11.32
C PRO A 47 -19.20 -29.09 11.20
N GLU A 48 -18.85 -30.37 11.20
CA GLU A 48 -19.82 -31.47 11.23
C GLU A 48 -20.62 -31.40 12.54
N GLY A 49 -21.93 -31.16 12.45
CA GLY A 49 -22.84 -30.98 13.60
C GLY A 49 -23.61 -29.66 13.62
N GLY A 50 -23.28 -28.71 12.73
CA GLY A 50 -24.06 -27.48 12.53
C GLY A 50 -23.39 -26.20 13.08
N ILE A 51 -24.11 -25.08 13.00
CA ILE A 51 -23.57 -23.72 13.24
C ILE A 51 -23.07 -23.46 14.69
N TYR A 52 -23.47 -24.30 15.65
CA TYR A 52 -23.07 -24.26 17.05
C TYR A 52 -22.29 -25.51 17.51
N ALA A 53 -21.87 -26.37 16.57
CA ALA A 53 -21.19 -27.63 16.90
C ALA A 53 -19.68 -27.50 17.13
N GLY A 54 -19.17 -26.28 17.33
CA GLY A 54 -17.79 -26.09 17.76
C GLY A 54 -17.63 -26.28 19.27
N ASP A 55 -16.40 -26.20 19.76
CA ASP A 55 -16.06 -26.21 21.21
C ASP A 55 -16.65 -25.03 22.01
N VAL A 56 -17.42 -24.17 21.33
CA VAL A 56 -18.01 -22.94 21.88
C VAL A 56 -19.50 -22.89 21.55
N SER A 57 -20.31 -22.37 22.49
CA SER A 57 -21.77 -22.27 22.35
C SER A 57 -22.25 -21.11 21.48
N PHE A 58 -21.34 -20.44 20.76
CA PHE A 58 -21.66 -19.35 19.83
C PHE A 58 -21.28 -19.73 18.39
N PHE A 59 -21.70 -18.90 17.44
CA PHE A 59 -21.49 -19.12 16.01
C PHE A 59 -20.01 -19.39 15.69
N TYR A 60 -19.69 -20.56 15.11
CA TYR A 60 -18.31 -21.01 14.94
C TYR A 60 -17.41 -20.00 14.21
N ALA A 61 -17.91 -19.30 13.19
CA ALA A 61 -17.16 -18.32 12.39
C ALA A 61 -17.10 -16.91 13.02
N THR A 62 -17.45 -16.75 14.30
CA THR A 62 -17.43 -15.44 14.97
C THR A 62 -16.04 -14.80 14.95
N TYR A 63 -14.97 -15.59 15.14
CA TYR A 63 -13.60 -15.07 15.10
C TYR A 63 -13.23 -14.52 13.71
N CYS A 64 -13.66 -15.18 12.63
CA CYS A 64 -13.46 -14.68 11.26
C CYS A 64 -14.15 -13.33 11.04
N ILE A 65 -15.41 -13.23 11.45
CA ILE A 65 -16.21 -12.01 11.29
C ILE A 65 -15.61 -10.88 12.14
N VAL A 66 -15.25 -11.15 13.39
CA VAL A 66 -14.63 -10.15 14.28
C VAL A 66 -13.28 -9.69 13.70
N GLY A 67 -12.46 -10.61 13.18
CA GLY A 67 -11.21 -10.27 12.51
C GLY A 67 -11.41 -9.32 11.33
N ILE A 68 -12.37 -9.63 10.45
CA ILE A 68 -12.75 -8.73 9.34
C ILE A 68 -13.28 -7.39 9.86
N GLY A 69 -14.12 -7.41 10.89
CA GLY A 69 -14.66 -6.20 11.52
C GLY A 69 -13.55 -5.27 12.01
N ILE A 70 -12.53 -5.80 12.68
CA ILE A 70 -11.37 -5.03 13.13
C ILE A 70 -10.60 -4.44 11.95
N LEU A 71 -10.37 -5.22 10.88
CA LEU A 71 -9.69 -4.72 9.68
C LEU A 71 -10.47 -3.58 9.00
N VAL A 72 -11.79 -3.71 8.90
CA VAL A 72 -12.67 -2.68 8.34
C VAL A 72 -12.66 -1.42 9.20
N VAL A 73 -12.78 -1.56 10.53
CA VAL A 73 -12.73 -0.42 11.46
C VAL A 73 -11.38 0.27 11.41
N SER A 74 -10.28 -0.49 11.34
CA SER A 74 -8.93 0.06 11.19
C SER A 74 -8.78 0.85 9.88
N GLY A 75 -9.25 0.30 8.76
CA GLY A 75 -9.25 1.01 7.47
C GLY A 75 -10.12 2.26 7.49
N LEU A 76 -11.30 2.21 8.11
CA LEU A 76 -12.17 3.37 8.25
C LEU A 76 -11.53 4.45 9.13
N ALA A 77 -10.95 4.07 10.27
CA ALA A 77 -10.21 4.98 11.13
C ALA A 77 -9.06 5.64 10.37
N TYR A 78 -8.32 4.89 9.55
CA TYR A 78 -7.29 5.44 8.68
C TYR A 78 -7.85 6.48 7.69
N VAL A 79 -8.92 6.16 6.97
CA VAL A 79 -9.53 7.08 5.99
C VAL A 79 -10.06 8.34 6.67
N LEU A 80 -10.71 8.21 7.82
CA LEU A 80 -11.18 9.33 8.63
C LEU A 80 -10.00 10.26 9.02
N TRP A 81 -8.86 9.69 9.38
CA TRP A 81 -7.69 10.46 9.79
C TRP A 81 -6.85 11.02 8.64
N ILE A 82 -6.66 10.27 7.55
CA ILE A 82 -5.76 10.62 6.45
C ILE A 82 -6.46 11.33 5.30
N GLN A 83 -7.79 11.18 5.14
CA GLN A 83 -8.53 11.91 4.11
C GLN A 83 -9.43 13.00 4.68
N ILE A 84 -10.21 12.71 5.73
CA ILE A 84 -11.22 13.66 6.22
C ILE A 84 -10.60 14.79 7.04
N LEU A 85 -9.72 14.47 7.99
CA LEU A 85 -9.02 15.47 8.80
C LEU A 85 -8.19 16.48 7.97
N PRO A 86 -7.40 16.07 6.95
CA PRO A 86 -6.70 17.01 6.08
C PRO A 86 -7.64 17.88 5.25
N LYS A 87 -8.69 17.30 4.67
CA LYS A 87 -9.69 18.05 3.88
C LYS A 87 -10.39 19.13 4.69
N ILE A 88 -10.77 18.84 5.94
CA ILE A 88 -11.40 19.83 6.84
C ILE A 88 -10.43 20.96 7.20
N ARG A 89 -9.13 20.66 7.30
CA ARG A 89 -8.09 21.64 7.67
C ARG A 89 -7.36 22.26 6.46
N GLY A 90 -7.77 21.97 5.23
CA GLY A 90 -7.22 22.60 4.04
C GLY A 90 -5.80 22.17 3.67
N TYR A 91 -5.34 20.97 4.05
CA TYR A 91 -4.05 20.42 3.62
C TYR A 91 -4.19 18.99 3.10
N GLU A 92 -3.25 18.50 2.31
CA GLU A 92 -3.12 17.10 1.91
C GLU A 92 -1.77 16.54 2.41
N ILE A 93 -1.71 15.24 2.70
CA ILE A 93 -0.48 14.58 3.15
C ILE A 93 0.20 13.95 1.94
N ARG A 94 1.35 14.48 1.54
CA ARG A 94 2.17 13.97 0.42
C ARG A 94 3.48 13.36 0.94
N GLN A 95 4.04 12.41 0.18
CA GLN A 95 5.32 11.77 0.50
C GLN A 95 6.45 12.52 -0.21
N LEU A 96 7.48 12.93 0.55
CA LEU A 96 8.69 13.58 0.05
C LEU A 96 9.87 12.65 0.30
N THR A 97 10.51 12.19 -0.77
CA THR A 97 11.74 11.38 -0.69
C THR A 97 12.94 12.31 -0.64
N GLU A 98 13.38 12.72 0.56
CA GLU A 98 14.61 13.51 0.69
C GLU A 98 15.83 12.59 0.50
N LYS A 99 16.72 12.92 -0.45
CA LYS A 99 18.05 12.31 -0.54
C LYS A 99 18.97 13.04 0.44
N LEU A 100 19.47 12.31 1.43
CA LEU A 100 20.50 12.79 2.35
C LEU A 100 21.86 12.80 1.63
N ASP A 101 22.80 13.66 2.05
CA ASP A 101 24.12 13.84 1.41
C ASP A 101 24.95 12.55 1.29
N ASP A 102 24.61 11.51 2.07
CA ASP A 102 25.23 10.18 2.04
C ASP A 102 24.56 9.19 1.04
N GLY A 103 23.66 9.69 0.18
CA GLY A 103 22.91 8.87 -0.78
C GLY A 103 21.75 8.07 -0.19
N ALA A 104 21.45 8.24 1.11
CA ALA A 104 20.32 7.60 1.77
C ALA A 104 19.00 8.31 1.42
N HIS A 105 17.98 7.55 1.03
CA HIS A 105 16.63 8.06 0.78
C HIS A 105 15.80 7.99 2.08
N THR A 106 15.27 9.11 2.54
CA THR A 106 14.32 9.16 3.67
C THR A 106 12.94 9.62 3.19
N ASN A 107 11.90 8.85 3.54
CA ASN A 107 10.52 9.21 3.20
C ASN A 107 9.95 10.07 4.31
N ARG A 108 9.70 11.35 4.01
CA ARG A 108 9.10 12.32 4.93
C ARG A 108 7.67 12.63 4.49
N LEU A 109 6.73 12.65 5.43
CA LEU A 109 5.35 13.07 5.16
C LEU A 109 5.26 14.59 5.34
N VAL A 110 4.93 15.32 4.27
CA VAL A 110 4.77 16.78 4.27
C VAL A 110 3.29 17.13 4.12
N LYS A 111 2.85 18.16 4.85
CA LYS A 111 1.49 18.71 4.73
C LYS A 111 1.54 19.82 3.69
N VAL A 112 0.88 19.62 2.55
CA VAL A 112 0.77 20.62 1.47
C VAL A 112 -0.60 21.31 1.56
N PRO A 113 -0.67 22.63 1.74
CA PRO A 113 -1.94 23.36 1.73
C PRO A 113 -2.68 23.23 0.39
N ILE A 114 -4.01 23.18 0.40
CA ILE A 114 -4.82 22.95 -0.82
C ILE A 114 -4.58 24.04 -1.90
N GLY A 115 -4.29 25.27 -1.50
CA GLY A 115 -4.00 26.36 -2.45
C GLY A 115 -2.66 26.23 -3.18
N GLU A 116 -1.75 25.39 -2.68
CA GLU A 116 -0.40 25.18 -3.24
C GLU A 116 -0.25 23.81 -3.90
N LEU A 117 -1.32 22.98 -3.88
CA LEU A 117 -1.30 21.62 -4.44
C LEU A 117 -1.04 21.58 -5.93
N GLU A 118 -1.61 22.52 -6.69
CA GLU A 118 -1.48 22.55 -8.15
C GLU A 118 -0.05 22.94 -8.58
N GLU A 119 0.56 23.88 -7.86
CA GLU A 119 1.97 24.23 -8.03
C GLU A 119 2.90 23.09 -7.57
N TRP A 120 2.54 22.42 -6.47
CA TRP A 120 3.28 21.25 -5.98
C TRP A 120 3.25 20.10 -6.99
N ASP A 121 2.09 19.72 -7.52
CA ASP A 121 1.92 18.62 -8.47
C ASP A 121 2.55 18.93 -9.85
N THR A 122 2.78 20.21 -10.19
CA THR A 122 3.55 20.59 -11.40
C THR A 122 5.05 20.61 -11.17
N THR A 123 5.51 20.82 -9.93
CA THR A 123 6.92 20.97 -9.60
C THR A 123 7.55 19.71 -9.01
N HIS A 124 6.76 18.78 -8.48
CA HIS A 124 7.24 17.58 -7.81
C HIS A 124 6.61 16.32 -8.44
N ASP A 125 7.40 15.25 -8.56
CA ASP A 125 6.92 13.95 -9.02
C ASP A 125 6.14 13.20 -7.93
N ASP A 126 5.58 12.03 -8.26
CA ASP A 126 4.86 11.16 -7.30
C ASP A 126 5.68 10.75 -6.06
N HIS A 127 7.01 10.94 -6.10
CA HIS A 127 7.95 10.66 -5.02
C HIS A 127 8.41 11.92 -4.27
N GLY A 128 7.93 13.09 -4.68
CA GLY A 128 8.31 14.38 -4.11
C GLY A 128 9.67 14.89 -4.58
N GLU A 129 10.26 14.36 -5.65
CA GLU A 129 11.45 14.93 -6.29
C GLU A 129 11.08 16.10 -7.20
N VAL A 130 11.86 17.19 -7.17
CA VAL A 130 11.61 18.37 -8.01
C VAL A 130 11.82 18.01 -9.48
N ILE A 131 10.77 18.13 -10.29
CA ILE A 131 10.82 17.99 -11.75
C ILE A 131 11.54 19.22 -12.29
N ALA A 132 12.86 19.09 -12.50
CA ALA A 132 13.73 20.21 -12.86
C ALA A 132 13.22 20.99 -14.10
N ARG A 133 12.85 22.26 -13.89
CA ARG A 133 13.25 23.39 -14.75
C ARG A 133 13.14 24.73 -14.02
N LYS A 134 14.21 25.12 -13.31
CA LYS A 134 14.55 26.55 -13.19
C LYS A 134 15.73 26.80 -14.13
N PRO A 135 15.60 27.63 -15.18
CA PRO A 135 16.76 28.08 -15.93
C PRO A 135 17.67 28.79 -14.92
N SER A 136 18.91 28.34 -14.80
CA SER A 136 19.95 29.05 -14.07
C SER A 136 20.01 30.50 -14.55
N ASP A 137 19.86 31.44 -13.63
CA ASP A 137 20.11 32.87 -13.84
C ASP A 137 21.47 33.06 -14.55
N PRO A 138 21.60 34.02 -15.50
CA PRO A 138 22.89 34.37 -16.07
C PRO A 138 23.72 35.03 -14.97
N HIS A 139 24.81 34.38 -14.59
CA HIS A 139 25.78 34.92 -13.64
C HIS A 139 26.46 36.16 -14.27
N PRO A 140 26.43 37.35 -13.64
CA PRO A 140 27.19 38.50 -14.09
C PRO A 140 28.45 38.64 -13.23
N HIS A 141 29.62 38.28 -13.77
CA HIS A 141 30.93 38.87 -13.42
C HIS A 141 31.88 38.76 -14.60
#